data_AF-A0A6T7HXH7-F1
#
_entry.id   AF-A0A6T7HXH7-F1
#
_cell.length_a   1.000
_cell.length_b   1.000
_cell.length_c   1.000
_cell.angle_alpha   90.00
_cell.angle_beta   90.00
_cell.angle_gamma   90.00
#
_symmetry.space_group_name_H-M   'P 1'
#
loop_
_entity.id
_entity.type
_entity.pdbx_description
1 polymer ?
#
loop_
_entity_poly.entity_id
_entity_poly.type
_entity_poly.pdbx_seq_one_letter_code
_entity_poly.pdbx_strand_id
1 'polypeptide(L)'
;MEEESLTLRVVGLGHKLTFKLRPSATIGDTKAEIEAHTSLPREYTRLIARGKKLDEDGVTLAEAGIVDRTSLMLLKNKLYATDQEGLTKILELTKELDDLTEKMDTTPAALIHETVTQICCKLDGIDTHGSSTLRSMRKRAIERAEALDKSKGSAS
;
A
#
# COMPACT_ATOMS: atom_id res chain seq x y z
N MET A 1 19.16 -30.16 -1.11
CA MET A 1 17.76 -29.87 -1.42
C MET A 1 17.75 -28.48 -2.01
N GLU A 2 17.65 -28.37 -3.33
CA GLU A 2 17.50 -27.08 -4.00
C GLU A 2 16.13 -26.52 -3.61
N GLU A 3 16.09 -25.38 -2.93
CA GLU A 3 14.84 -24.64 -2.76
C GLU A 3 14.41 -24.14 -4.15
N GLU A 4 13.51 -24.88 -4.80
CA GLU A 4 12.88 -24.43 -6.04
C GLU A 4 12.12 -23.14 -5.76
N SER A 5 12.71 -22.00 -6.10
CA SER A 5 12.07 -20.68 -6.02
C SER A 5 11.49 -20.30 -7.38
N LEU A 6 10.24 -19.85 -7.40
CA LEU A 6 9.57 -19.32 -8.58
C LEU A 6 9.84 -17.82 -8.69
N THR A 7 10.28 -17.37 -9.87
CA THR A 7 10.39 -15.94 -10.16
C THR A 7 9.11 -15.44 -10.80
N LEU A 8 8.41 -14.51 -10.15
CA LEU A 8 7.19 -13.87 -10.65
C LEU A 8 7.48 -12.44 -11.09
N ARG A 9 6.95 -12.05 -12.25
CA ARG A 9 7.06 -10.69 -12.75
C ARG A 9 5.71 -10.01 -12.69
N VAL A 10 5.57 -8.99 -11.85
CA VAL A 10 4.34 -8.21 -11.72
C VAL A 10 4.49 -6.96 -12.57
N VAL A 11 3.62 -6.81 -13.56
CA VAL A 11 3.62 -5.68 -14.50
C VAL A 11 2.24 -5.03 -14.52
N GLY A 12 2.20 -3.71 -14.34
CA GLY A 12 0.95 -2.97 -14.38
C GLY A 12 1.02 -1.66 -13.61
N LEU A 13 0.10 -0.74 -13.91
CA LEU A 13 0.04 0.59 -13.28
C LEU A 13 1.34 1.41 -13.40
N GLY A 14 2.19 1.12 -14.40
CA GLY A 14 3.51 1.75 -14.56
C GLY A 14 4.63 1.08 -13.73
N HIS A 15 4.31 0.11 -12.88
CA HIS A 15 5.26 -0.65 -12.09
C HIS A 15 5.69 -1.95 -12.80
N LYS A 16 6.97 -2.32 -12.62
CA LYS A 16 7.56 -3.59 -13.08
C LYS A 16 8.35 -4.20 -11.92
N LEU A 17 7.68 -4.99 -11.09
CA LEU A 17 8.25 -5.60 -9.90
C LEU A 17 8.59 -7.07 -10.19
N THR A 18 9.67 -7.58 -9.59
CA THR A 18 10.08 -8.99 -9.73
C THR A 18 10.23 -9.60 -8.35
N PHE A 19 9.46 -10.64 -8.06
CA PHE A 19 9.44 -11.33 -6.77
C PHE A 19 10.00 -12.75 -6.93
N LYS A 20 10.73 -13.23 -5.92
CA LYS A 20 11.20 -14.61 -5.84
C LYS A 20 10.50 -15.29 -4.67
N LEU A 21 9.47 -16.08 -4.98
CA LEU A 21 8.62 -16.73 -3.99
C LEU A 21 8.74 -18.24 -4.11
N ARG A 22 8.39 -18.96 -3.05
CA ARG A 22 8.37 -20.43 -3.08
C ARG A 22 7.08 -20.95 -3.71
N PRO A 23 7.07 -22.12 -4.36
CA PRO A 23 5.84 -22.74 -4.90
C PRO A 23 4.78 -22.98 -3.81
N SER A 24 5.23 -23.17 -2.57
CA SER A 24 4.39 -23.28 -1.37
C SER A 24 3.82 -21.94 -0.88
N ALA A 25 4.31 -20.80 -1.38
CA ALA A 25 3.76 -19.49 -1.05
C ALA A 25 2.35 -19.36 -1.61
N THR A 26 1.51 -18.58 -0.94
CA THR A 26 0.13 -18.37 -1.33
C THR A 26 -0.03 -17.16 -2.23
N ILE A 27 -1.16 -17.09 -2.94
CA ILE A 27 -1.54 -15.88 -3.67
C ILE A 27 -1.63 -14.68 -2.71
N GLY A 28 -2.12 -14.89 -1.48
CA GLY A 28 -2.20 -13.85 -0.47
C GLY A 28 -0.84 -13.24 -0.12
N ASP A 29 0.20 -14.06 0.02
CA ASP A 29 1.58 -13.61 0.29
C ASP A 29 2.12 -12.75 -0.87
N THR A 30 1.91 -13.20 -2.11
CA THR A 30 2.31 -12.44 -3.32
C THR A 30 1.60 -11.09 -3.39
N LYS A 31 0.30 -11.04 -3.08
CA LYS A 31 -0.47 -9.79 -3.08
C LYS A 31 -0.01 -8.84 -1.98
N ALA A 32 0.34 -9.35 -0.80
CA ALA A 32 0.84 -8.54 0.30
C ALA A 32 2.17 -7.85 -0.07
N GLU A 33 3.09 -8.58 -0.68
CA GLU A 33 4.34 -8.03 -1.24
C GLU A 33 4.05 -6.95 -2.29
N ILE A 34 3.12 -7.20 -3.22
CA ILE A 34 2.75 -6.21 -4.24
C ILE A 34 2.14 -4.96 -3.60
N GLU A 35 1.24 -5.11 -2.62
CA GLU A 35 0.62 -4.00 -1.89
C GLU A 35 1.67 -3.15 -1.18
N ALA A 36 2.66 -3.78 -0.53
CA ALA A 36 3.76 -3.09 0.13
C ALA A 36 4.62 -2.28 -0.85
N HIS A 37 4.87 -2.80 -2.06
CA HIS A 37 5.70 -2.13 -3.06
C HIS A 37 4.97 -1.11 -3.93
N THR A 38 3.67 -1.28 -4.14
CA THR A 38 2.86 -0.37 -4.98
C THR A 38 2.12 0.68 -4.16
N SER A 39 2.08 0.53 -2.83
CA SER A 39 1.28 1.37 -1.91
C SER A 39 -0.22 1.40 -2.27
N LEU A 40 -0.69 0.44 -3.07
CA LEU A 40 -2.07 0.32 -3.50
C LEU A 40 -2.71 -0.91 -2.85
N PRO A 41 -3.84 -0.75 -2.17
CA PRO A 41 -4.47 -1.86 -1.47
C PRO A 41 -5.02 -2.89 -2.45
N ARG A 42 -4.97 -4.16 -2.03
CA ARG A 42 -5.45 -5.33 -2.78
C ARG A 42 -6.91 -5.26 -3.22
N GLU A 43 -7.73 -4.45 -2.57
CA GLU A 43 -9.14 -4.26 -2.93
C GLU A 43 -9.31 -3.40 -4.20
N TYR A 44 -8.36 -2.48 -4.42
CA TYR A 44 -8.32 -1.62 -5.61
C TYR A 44 -7.55 -2.22 -6.77
N THR A 45 -6.80 -3.29 -6.54
CA THR A 45 -5.97 -3.93 -7.55
C THR A 45 -6.41 -5.37 -7.80
N ARG A 46 -6.47 -5.76 -9.07
CA ARG A 46 -6.76 -7.14 -9.48
C ARG A 46 -5.51 -7.73 -10.10
N LEU A 47 -5.12 -8.88 -9.57
CA LEU A 47 -3.99 -9.66 -10.06
C LEU A 47 -4.47 -10.69 -11.09
N ILE A 48 -3.89 -10.67 -12.29
CA ILE A 48 -4.23 -11.60 -13.37
C ILE A 48 -2.99 -12.38 -13.78
N ALA A 49 -3.04 -13.70 -13.70
CA ALA A 49 -1.99 -14.61 -14.15
C ALA A 49 -2.47 -15.39 -15.37
N ARG A 50 -1.75 -15.33 -16.50
CA ARG A 50 -2.11 -16.12 -17.71
C ARG A 50 -3.59 -16.02 -18.13
N GLY A 51 -4.22 -14.86 -17.91
CA GLY A 51 -5.66 -14.66 -18.18
C GLY A 51 -6.62 -15.16 -17.08
N LYS A 52 -6.13 -15.83 -16.03
CA LYS A 52 -6.90 -16.24 -14.86
C LYS A 52 -6.78 -15.19 -13.75
N LYS A 53 -7.90 -14.80 -13.16
CA LYS A 53 -7.94 -13.87 -12.01
C LYS A 53 -7.53 -14.62 -10.75
N LEU A 54 -6.56 -14.09 -10.02
CA LEU A 54 -6.09 -14.66 -8.76
C LEU A 54 -6.90 -14.06 -7.59
N ASP A 55 -8.16 -14.48 -7.46
CA ASP A 55 -9.05 -13.99 -6.39
C ASP A 55 -8.84 -14.76 -5.08
N GLU A 56 -8.38 -16.02 -5.15
CA GLU A 56 -8.28 -16.93 -4.00
C GLU A 56 -6.94 -16.82 -3.27
N ASP A 57 -6.92 -16.13 -2.12
CA ASP A 57 -5.71 -15.94 -1.30
C ASP A 57 -5.18 -17.22 -0.64
N GLY A 58 -6.03 -18.23 -0.45
CA GLY A 58 -5.67 -19.51 0.19
C GLY A 58 -5.00 -20.53 -0.73
N VAL A 59 -4.94 -20.26 -2.03
CA VAL A 59 -4.35 -21.17 -3.02
C VAL A 59 -2.84 -20.91 -3.12
N THR A 60 -2.03 -21.96 -3.19
CA THR A 60 -0.58 -21.83 -3.38
C THR A 60 -0.24 -21.49 -4.83
N LEU A 61 0.95 -20.94 -5.08
CA LEU A 61 1.41 -20.64 -6.44
C LEU A 61 1.41 -21.90 -7.31
N ALA A 62 1.84 -23.04 -6.76
CA ALA A 62 1.80 -24.33 -7.44
C ALA A 62 0.37 -24.76 -7.80
N GLU A 63 -0.57 -24.70 -6.85
CA GLU A 63 -1.98 -25.07 -7.05
C GLU A 63 -2.69 -24.13 -8.03
N ALA A 64 -2.31 -22.85 -8.06
CA ALA A 64 -2.81 -21.87 -9.02
C ALA A 64 -2.27 -22.09 -10.45
N GLY A 65 -1.36 -23.05 -10.66
CA GLY A 65 -0.73 -23.33 -11.96
C GLY A 65 0.30 -22.27 -12.36
N ILE A 66 0.89 -21.59 -11.37
CA ILE A 66 1.93 -20.58 -11.57
C ILE A 66 3.30 -21.27 -11.62
N VAL A 67 4.04 -20.99 -12.69
CA VAL A 67 5.38 -21.56 -12.93
C VAL A 67 6.45 -20.47 -12.87
N ASP A 68 7.72 -20.87 -12.94
CA ASP A 68 8.82 -19.93 -12.99
C ASP A 68 8.68 -18.98 -14.18
N ARG A 69 9.08 -17.72 -13.98
CA ARG A 69 9.00 -16.64 -14.98
C ARG A 69 7.57 -16.31 -15.42
N THR A 70 6.56 -16.65 -14.61
CA THR A 70 5.18 -16.23 -14.88
C THR A 70 5.04 -14.71 -14.72
N SER A 71 4.38 -14.09 -15.71
CA SER A 71 4.03 -12.67 -15.67
C SER A 71 2.61 -12.49 -15.12
N LEU A 72 2.50 -11.71 -14.05
CA LEU A 72 1.28 -11.27 -13.40
C LEU A 72 0.95 -9.84 -13.86
N MET A 73 -0.30 -9.61 -14.25
CA MET A 73 -0.77 -8.29 -14.63
C MET A 73 -1.51 -7.62 -13.47
N LEU A 74 -1.09 -6.42 -13.11
CA LEU A 74 -1.73 -5.59 -12.08
C LEU A 74 -2.68 -4.58 -12.72
N LEU A 75 -3.96 -4.67 -12.40
CA LEU A 75 -5.01 -3.83 -12.98
C LEU A 75 -5.80 -3.11 -11.89
N LYS A 76 -6.18 -1.85 -12.15
CA LYS A 76 -7.07 -1.10 -11.25
C LYS A 76 -8.52 -1.54 -11.41
N ASN A 77 -9.22 -1.73 -10.28
CA ASN A 77 -10.64 -2.04 -10.26
C ASN A 77 -11.49 -0.79 -10.56
N LYS A 78 -12.77 -0.94 -10.89
CA LYS A 78 -13.67 0.20 -11.12
C LYS A 78 -13.83 1.09 -9.88
N LEU A 79 -13.77 0.50 -8.68
CA LEU A 79 -13.81 1.21 -7.40
C LEU A 79 -12.66 2.22 -7.27
N TYR A 80 -11.48 1.88 -7.82
CA TYR A 80 -10.34 2.79 -7.82
C TYR A 80 -10.65 4.09 -8.55
N ALA A 81 -11.44 4.09 -9.63
CA ALA A 81 -11.70 5.33 -10.37
C ALA A 81 -12.45 6.38 -9.52
N THR A 82 -13.35 5.93 -8.66
CA THR A 82 -14.11 6.79 -7.73
C THR A 82 -13.26 7.18 -6.52
N ASP A 83 -12.51 6.21 -5.97
CA ASP A 83 -11.70 6.40 -4.77
C ASP A 83 -10.29 6.95 -5.05
N GLN A 84 -9.90 7.13 -6.32
CA GLN A 84 -8.54 7.52 -6.75
C GLN A 84 -8.13 8.83 -6.10
N GLU A 85 -9.04 9.80 -6.05
CA GLU A 85 -8.76 11.12 -5.48
C GLU A 85 -8.48 11.02 -3.98
N GLY A 86 -9.31 10.28 -3.24
CA GLY A 86 -9.11 10.08 -1.81
C GLY A 86 -7.83 9.29 -1.52
N LEU A 87 -7.56 8.24 -2.29
CA LEU A 87 -6.37 7.42 -2.13
C LEU A 87 -5.09 8.22 -2.42
N THR A 88 -5.07 8.97 -3.52
CA THR A 88 -3.93 9.83 -3.89
C THR A 88 -3.64 10.83 -2.79
N LYS A 89 -4.68 11.51 -2.28
CA LYS A 89 -4.53 12.46 -1.15
C LYS A 89 -3.98 11.78 0.10
N ILE A 90 -4.49 10.61 0.49
CA ILE A 90 -3.97 9.87 1.65
C ILE A 90 -2.49 9.54 1.45
N LEU A 91 -2.10 9.05 0.27
CA LEU A 91 -0.71 8.70 -0.04
C LEU A 91 0.21 9.93 -0.03
N GLU A 92 -0.22 11.04 -0.63
CA GLU A 92 0.53 12.31 -0.61
C GLU A 92 0.73 12.83 0.81
N LEU A 93 -0.34 12.86 1.61
CA LEU A 93 -0.28 13.29 3.02
C LEU A 93 0.58 12.34 3.87
N THR A 94 0.50 11.03 3.62
CA THR A 94 1.35 10.05 4.31
C THR A 94 2.82 10.24 3.95
N LYS A 95 3.13 10.58 2.70
CA LYS A 95 4.49 10.92 2.26
C LYS A 95 4.97 12.24 2.89
N GLU A 96 4.08 13.22 3.01
CA GLU A 96 4.37 14.49 3.70
C GLU A 96 4.71 14.24 5.18
N LEU A 97 4.02 13.31 5.85
CA LEU A 97 4.37 12.88 7.21
C LEU A 97 5.75 12.19 7.28
N ASP A 98 6.11 11.42 6.27
CA ASP A 98 7.41 10.73 6.21
C ASP A 98 8.56 11.73 6.02
N ASP A 99 8.42 12.68 5.09
CA ASP A 99 9.41 13.77 4.91
C ASP A 99 9.51 14.64 6.18
N LEU A 100 8.38 14.93 6.83
CA LEU A 100 8.37 15.65 8.10
C LEU A 100 9.05 14.86 9.23
N THR A 101 8.92 13.52 9.21
CA THR A 101 9.65 12.62 10.12
C THR A 101 11.15 12.70 9.89
N GLU A 102 11.61 12.69 8.64
CA GLU A 102 13.03 12.82 8.32
C GLU A 102 13.58 14.22 8.68
N LYS A 103 12.76 15.26 8.54
CA LYS A 103 13.11 16.64 8.90
C LYS A 103 12.86 16.98 10.36
N MET A 104 12.39 16.04 11.19
CA MET A 104 11.94 16.33 12.55
C MET A 104 13.05 16.86 13.47
N ASP A 105 14.32 16.61 13.16
CA ASP A 105 15.47 17.06 13.95
C ASP A 105 15.94 18.47 13.61
N THR A 106 15.61 18.96 12.41
CA THR A 106 15.94 20.32 11.96
C THR A 106 14.76 21.28 12.04
N THR A 107 13.54 20.75 12.15
CA THR A 107 12.31 21.51 12.17
C THR A 107 11.87 21.80 13.62
N PRO A 108 11.49 23.03 13.96
CA PRO A 108 11.00 23.36 15.30
C PRO A 108 9.66 22.65 15.60
N ALA A 109 9.50 22.19 16.84
CA ALA A 109 8.31 21.43 17.28
C ALA A 109 6.97 22.16 17.02
N ALA A 110 6.95 23.49 17.11
CA ALA A 110 5.77 24.28 16.80
C ALA A 110 5.32 24.14 15.33
N LEU A 111 6.28 24.10 14.38
CA LEU A 111 5.97 23.94 12.96
C LEU A 111 5.58 22.49 12.64
N ILE A 112 6.17 21.52 13.33
CA ILE A 112 5.77 20.10 13.23
C ILE A 112 4.32 19.95 13.67
N HIS A 113 3.94 20.50 14.83
CA HIS A 113 2.57 20.45 15.36
C HIS A 113 1.57 21.10 14.40
N GLU A 114 1.91 22.29 13.87
CA GLU A 114 1.07 22.99 12.88
C GLU A 114 0.89 22.15 11.62
N THR A 115 1.99 21.61 11.07
CA THR A 115 1.96 20.79 9.86
C THR A 115 1.16 19.50 10.06
N VAL A 116 1.38 18.80 11.17
CA VAL A 116 0.61 17.60 11.54
C VAL A 116 -0.88 17.91 11.65
N THR A 117 -1.24 19.01 12.32
CA THR A 117 -2.64 19.45 12.45
C THR A 117 -3.27 19.73 11.09
N GLN A 118 -2.56 20.43 10.21
CA GLN A 118 -3.01 20.68 8.84
C GLN A 118 -3.22 19.37 8.06
N ILE A 119 -2.28 18.42 8.19
CA ILE A 119 -2.39 17.10 7.55
C ILE A 119 -3.61 16.34 8.08
N CYS A 120 -3.83 16.31 9.40
CA CYS A 120 -4.99 15.66 10.01
C CYS A 120 -6.32 16.26 9.51
N CYS A 121 -6.42 17.60 9.42
CA CYS A 121 -7.61 18.26 8.87
C CYS A 121 -7.85 17.89 7.40
N LYS A 122 -6.78 17.85 6.59
CA LYS A 122 -6.87 17.42 5.19
C LYS A 122 -7.29 15.97 5.07
N LEU A 123 -6.76 15.08 5.92
CA LEU A 123 -7.10 13.66 5.96
C LEU A 123 -8.58 13.45 6.33
N ASP A 124 -9.09 14.15 7.34
CA ASP A 124 -10.49 14.01 7.79
C ASP A 124 -11.48 14.42 6.69
N GLY A 125 -11.17 15.49 5.96
CA GLY A 125 -11.94 15.98 4.82
C GLY A 125 -11.91 15.09 3.57
N ILE A 126 -11.25 13.94 3.60
CA ILE A 126 -11.26 12.99 2.47
C ILE A 126 -12.56 12.19 2.49
N ASP A 127 -13.38 12.40 1.45
CA ASP A 127 -14.55 11.57 1.16
C ASP A 127 -14.13 10.12 0.90
N THR A 128 -14.60 9.23 1.77
CA THR A 128 -14.30 7.80 1.67
C THR A 128 -15.31 7.03 0.83
N HIS A 129 -16.38 7.69 0.34
CA HIS A 129 -17.49 7.06 -0.42
C HIS A 129 -18.05 5.75 0.17
N GLY A 130 -17.85 5.50 1.47
CA GLY A 130 -18.21 4.24 2.13
C GLY A 130 -17.18 3.10 1.97
N SER A 131 -16.05 3.32 1.30
CA SER A 131 -14.95 2.37 1.21
C SER A 131 -14.32 2.11 2.59
N SER A 132 -14.37 0.84 3.00
CA SER A 132 -13.72 0.38 4.23
C SER A 132 -12.19 0.51 4.16
N THR A 133 -11.63 0.37 2.95
CA THR A 133 -10.20 0.52 2.67
C THR A 133 -9.75 1.96 2.87
N LEU A 134 -10.42 2.95 2.25
CA LEU A 134 -10.08 4.37 2.46
C LEU A 134 -10.21 4.79 3.91
N ARG A 135 -11.28 4.33 4.60
CA ARG A 135 -11.46 4.61 6.04
C ARG A 135 -10.29 4.09 6.86
N SER A 136 -9.86 2.86 6.60
CA SER A 136 -8.74 2.23 7.31
C SER A 136 -7.42 2.95 7.02
N MET A 137 -7.15 3.29 5.75
CA MET A 137 -5.95 4.03 5.37
C MET A 137 -5.93 5.44 5.97
N ARG A 138 -7.05 6.16 5.89
CA ARG A 138 -7.23 7.49 6.50
C ARG A 138 -6.96 7.43 8.00
N LYS A 139 -7.58 6.47 8.70
CA LYS A 139 -7.38 6.28 10.13
C LYS A 139 -5.90 6.03 10.45
N ARG A 140 -5.23 5.13 9.72
CA ARG A 140 -3.81 4.80 9.93
C ARG A 140 -2.89 6.00 9.69
N ALA A 141 -3.20 6.85 8.71
CA ALA A 141 -2.46 8.07 8.43
C ALA A 141 -2.62 9.11 9.55
N ILE A 142 -3.84 9.29 10.07
CA ILE A 142 -4.12 10.16 11.23
C ILE A 142 -3.37 9.65 12.46
N GLU A 143 -3.47 8.35 12.78
CA GLU A 143 -2.77 7.75 13.92
C GLU A 143 -1.24 7.94 13.84
N ARG A 144 -0.67 7.86 12.63
CA ARG A 144 0.77 8.12 12.39
C ARG A 144 1.12 9.59 12.60
N ALA A 145 0.26 10.50 12.14
CA ALA A 145 0.44 11.94 12.31
C ALA A 145 0.41 12.33 13.80
N GLU A 146 -0.58 11.84 14.55
CA GLU A 146 -0.70 12.05 15.99
C GLU A 146 0.48 11.47 16.77
N ALA A 147 0.99 10.29 16.37
CA ALA A 147 2.18 9.71 16.96
C ALA A 147 3.42 10.60 16.76
N LEU A 148 3.54 11.26 15.60
CA LEU A 148 4.63 12.17 15.30
C LEU A 148 4.61 13.39 16.23
N ASP A 149 3.44 14.00 16.39
CA ASP A 149 3.22 15.13 17.29
C ASP A 149 3.56 14.79 18.74
N LYS A 150 3.06 13.65 19.22
CA LYS A 150 3.27 13.19 20.59
C LYS A 150 4.75 12.90 20.89
N SER A 151 5.49 12.39 19.91
CA SER A 151 6.93 12.08 20.03
C SER A 151 7.79 13.33 20.25
N LYS A 152 7.47 14.46 19.59
CA LYS A 152 8.21 15.73 19.77
C LYS A 152 7.68 16.56 20.94
N GLY A 153 6.38 16.48 21.26
CA GLY A 153 5.78 17.20 22.38
C GLY A 153 6.19 16.70 23.77
N SER A 154 6.70 15.46 23.88
CA SER A 154 7.17 14.87 25.14
C SER A 154 8.66 15.13 25.45
N ALA A 155 9.36 15.86 24.57
CA ALA A 155 10.77 16.23 24.75
C ALA A 155 10.98 17.65 25.33
N SER A 156 9.93 18.28 25.88
CA SER A 156 10.02 19.59 26.58
C SER A 156 10.16 19.43 28.09
#